data_AF-A0A7M6DL92-F1
#
_entry.id   AF-A0A7M6DL92-F1
#
_cell.length_a   1.000
_cell.length_b   1.000
_cell.length_c   1.000
_cell.angle_alpha   90.00
_cell.angle_beta   90.00
_cell.angle_gamma   90.00
#
_symmetry.space_group_name_H-M   'P 1'
#
loop_
_entity.id
_entity.type
_entity.pdbx_description
1 polymer ?
#
loop_
_entity_poly.entity_id
_entity_poly.type
_entity_poly.pdbx_seq_one_letter_code
_entity_poly.pdbx_strand_id
1 'polypeptide(L)'
;MQKVDVILLFNPRQKDLDLLTLEFINFVKTDLKTKTSLPPPFRTFKYDTMKVQHKAFGSKTSDPVINTFNDDELILNIEKSLRDNGIVNETEISFFVLDDYRKYQENPQIAW
;
A
#
# COMPACT_ATOMS: atom_id res chain seq x y z
N MET A 1 -1.24 18.39 -12.42
CA MET A 1 -2.18 17.25 -12.39
C MET A 1 -1.68 16.33 -11.28
N GLN A 2 -2.22 16.47 -10.07
CA GLN A 2 -1.81 15.65 -8.93
C GLN A 2 -2.65 14.38 -8.98
N LYS A 3 -1.98 13.24 -9.18
CA LYS A 3 -2.57 11.91 -9.24
C LYS A 3 -1.93 11.09 -8.12
N VAL A 4 -2.70 10.21 -7.48
CA VAL A 4 -2.07 9.03 -6.86
C VAL A 4 -1.73 8.11 -8.03
N ASP A 5 -0.61 8.40 -8.69
CA ASP A 5 -0.30 7.87 -10.03
C ASP A 5 -0.19 6.35 -10.07
N VAL A 6 0.22 5.74 -8.94
CA VAL A 6 0.45 4.31 -8.89
C VAL A 6 0.18 3.77 -7.49
N ILE A 7 -0.77 2.83 -7.41
CA ILE A 7 -1.02 2.01 -6.23
C ILE A 7 -0.77 0.58 -6.62
N LEU A 8 0.08 -0.10 -5.86
CA LEU A 8 0.30 -1.53 -6.01
C LEU A 8 -0.36 -2.27 -4.85
N LEU A 9 -1.16 -3.27 -5.18
CA LEU A 9 -1.81 -4.15 -4.21
C LEU A 9 -0.95 -5.38 -3.94
N PHE A 10 -0.66 -5.62 -2.67
CA PHE A 10 0.11 -6.77 -2.20
C PHE A 10 -0.72 -7.60 -1.25
N ASN A 11 -0.54 -8.92 -1.32
CA ASN A 11 -1.06 -9.87 -0.34
C ASN A 11 0.14 -10.52 0.37
N PRO A 12 0.46 -10.13 1.61
CA PRO A 12 1.57 -10.70 2.37
C PRO A 12 1.35 -12.19 2.65
N ARG A 13 2.40 -13.00 2.52
CA ARG A 13 2.32 -14.43 2.85
C ARG A 13 2.44 -14.61 4.36
N GLN A 14 2.03 -15.76 4.87
CA GLN A 14 2.10 -16.09 6.29
C GLN A 14 3.49 -15.88 6.92
N LYS A 15 4.56 -16.22 6.18
CA LYS A 15 5.96 -16.03 6.63
C LYS A 15 6.40 -14.57 6.70
N ASP A 16 5.70 -13.68 5.99
CA ASP A 16 6.04 -12.26 5.93
C ASP A 16 5.44 -11.51 7.15
N LEU A 17 4.47 -12.11 7.87
CA LEU A 17 3.70 -11.46 8.94
C LEU A 17 4.54 -11.03 10.15
N ASP A 18 5.62 -11.75 10.44
CA ASP A 18 6.47 -11.48 11.59
C ASP A 18 7.63 -10.51 11.25
N LEU A 19 7.76 -10.10 9.99
CA LEU A 19 8.72 -9.08 9.57
C LEU A 19 8.29 -7.69 10.04
N LEU A 20 9.28 -6.83 10.35
CA LEU A 20 9.00 -5.41 10.52
C LEU A 20 8.46 -4.84 9.20
N THR A 21 7.51 -3.91 9.32
CA THR A 21 6.92 -3.26 8.15
C THR A 21 8.00 -2.57 7.29
N LEU A 22 9.01 -1.97 7.92
CA LEU A 22 10.16 -1.40 7.21
C LEU A 22 10.93 -2.45 6.38
N GLU A 23 11.16 -3.64 6.93
CA GLU A 23 11.85 -4.73 6.24
C GLU A 23 11.02 -5.23 5.06
N PHE A 24 9.71 -5.38 5.25
CA PHE A 24 8.79 -5.77 4.20
C PHE A 24 8.73 -4.73 3.07
N ILE A 25 8.71 -3.44 3.39
CA ILE A 25 8.81 -2.35 2.39
C ILE A 25 10.09 -2.48 1.57
N ASN A 26 11.23 -2.70 2.20
CA ASN A 26 12.51 -2.84 1.51
C ASN A 26 12.57 -4.09 0.63
N PHE A 27 12.01 -5.21 1.12
CA PHE A 27 11.83 -6.43 0.35
C PHE A 27 10.98 -6.17 -0.91
N VAL A 28 9.81 -5.56 -0.75
CA VAL A 28 8.91 -5.22 -1.86
C VAL A 28 9.59 -4.29 -2.86
N LYS A 29 10.27 -3.23 -2.40
CA LYS A 29 11.03 -2.32 -3.29
C LYS A 29 12.09 -3.05 -4.12
N THR A 30 12.73 -4.06 -3.53
CA THR A 30 13.75 -4.86 -4.23
C THR A 30 13.11 -5.79 -5.25
N ASP A 31 12.02 -6.45 -4.87
CA ASP A 31 11.23 -7.33 -5.74
C ASP A 31 10.60 -6.58 -6.93
N LEU A 32 10.14 -5.34 -6.72
CA LEU A 32 9.59 -4.50 -7.80
C LEU A 32 10.63 -4.16 -8.86
N LYS A 33 11.89 -3.94 -8.48
CA LYS A 33 12.97 -3.65 -9.44
C LYS A 33 13.24 -4.83 -10.38
N THR A 34 13.02 -6.06 -9.92
CA THR A 34 13.30 -7.28 -10.70
C THR A 34 12.10 -7.80 -11.48
N LYS A 35 10.87 -7.39 -11.11
CA LYS A 35 9.64 -7.77 -11.82
C LYS A 35 9.59 -7.23 -13.25
N THR A 36 9.97 -8.05 -14.23
CA THR A 36 9.93 -7.70 -15.65
C THR A 36 8.51 -7.53 -16.22
N SER A 37 7.49 -8.04 -15.52
CA SER A 37 6.07 -7.90 -15.88
C SER A 37 5.49 -6.51 -15.64
N LEU A 38 6.17 -5.67 -14.85
CA LEU A 38 5.74 -4.30 -14.57
C LEU A 38 6.50 -3.31 -15.46
N PRO A 39 5.83 -2.30 -16.06
CA PRO A 39 6.52 -1.28 -16.84
C PRO A 39 7.54 -0.51 -15.98
N PRO A 40 8.66 -0.02 -16.56
CA PRO A 40 9.73 0.62 -15.80
C PRO A 40 9.28 1.70 -14.80
N PRO A 41 8.34 2.61 -15.12
CA PRO A 41 7.86 3.62 -14.18
C PRO A 41 7.31 3.03 -12.88
N PHE A 42 6.60 1.91 -12.94
CA PHE A 42 6.00 1.25 -11.78
C PHE A 42 7.03 0.56 -10.88
N ARG A 43 8.20 0.20 -11.44
CA ARG A 43 9.30 -0.48 -10.73
C ARG A 43 10.21 0.48 -9.99
N THR A 44 10.37 1.69 -10.51
CA THR A 44 11.24 2.73 -9.96
C THR A 44 10.47 3.86 -9.29
N PHE A 45 9.15 3.72 -9.16
CA PHE A 45 8.34 4.71 -8.48
C PHE A 45 8.73 4.80 -6.99
N LYS A 46 8.59 6.01 -6.45
CA LYS A 46 9.13 6.41 -5.14
C LYS A 46 8.22 6.01 -3.95
N TYR A 47 7.64 4.81 -3.99
CA TYR A 47 6.73 4.34 -2.93
C TYR A 47 7.38 4.43 -1.54
N ASP A 48 6.62 4.82 -0.54
CA ASP A 48 7.10 4.99 0.84
C ASP A 48 6.11 4.47 1.89
N THR A 49 4.82 4.39 1.57
CA THR A 49 3.77 4.16 2.56
C THR A 49 2.88 3.00 2.18
N MET A 50 2.63 2.11 3.15
CA MET A 50 1.71 1.00 3.04
C MET A 50 0.43 1.27 3.85
N LYS A 51 -0.73 0.97 3.24
CA LYS A 51 -2.04 1.07 3.88
C LYS A 51 -2.87 -0.17 3.61
N VAL A 52 -3.62 -0.65 4.59
CA VAL A 52 -4.62 -1.71 4.39
C VAL A 52 -5.73 -1.21 3.48
N GLN A 53 -5.89 -1.85 2.33
CA GLN A 53 -6.95 -1.57 1.37
C GLN A 53 -8.18 -2.45 1.64
N HIS A 54 -7.95 -3.74 1.90
CA HIS A 54 -8.99 -4.72 2.17
C HIS A 54 -8.48 -5.74 3.18
N LYS A 55 -9.32 -6.10 4.16
CA LYS A 55 -9.05 -7.22 5.07
C LYS A 55 -9.82 -8.43 4.59
N ALA A 56 -9.26 -9.63 4.78
CA ALA A 56 -10.00 -10.88 4.58
C ALA A 56 -11.34 -10.81 5.33
N PHE A 57 -12.45 -11.05 4.63
CA PHE A 57 -13.83 -10.96 5.14
C PHE A 57 -14.32 -9.55 5.55
N GLY A 58 -13.57 -8.49 5.26
CA GLY A 58 -13.98 -7.09 5.43
C GLY A 58 -14.81 -6.55 4.27
N SER A 59 -15.53 -5.46 4.50
CA SER A 59 -16.22 -4.73 3.43
C SER A 59 -15.22 -4.01 2.52
N LYS A 60 -15.38 -4.12 1.21
CA LYS A 60 -14.58 -3.35 0.24
C LYS A 60 -15.04 -1.90 0.22
N THR A 61 -14.10 -0.96 0.08
CA THR A 61 -14.42 0.45 -0.06
C THR A 61 -15.02 0.75 -1.43
N SER A 62 -15.93 1.72 -1.50
CA SER A 62 -16.48 2.20 -2.77
C SER A 62 -15.55 3.17 -3.52
N ASP A 63 -14.44 3.59 -2.91
CA ASP A 63 -13.43 4.44 -3.56
C ASP A 63 -12.69 3.63 -4.65
N PRO A 64 -12.65 4.11 -5.91
CA PRO A 64 -12.03 3.39 -7.02
C PRO A 64 -10.50 3.47 -7.03
N VAL A 65 -9.90 4.37 -6.24
CA VAL A 65 -8.46 4.64 -6.23
C VAL A 65 -7.83 4.05 -4.98
N ILE A 66 -8.18 4.55 -3.79
CA ILE A 66 -7.59 4.13 -2.51
C ILE A 66 -8.59 4.40 -1.39
N ASN A 67 -8.63 3.51 -0.39
CA ASN A 67 -9.41 3.79 0.81
C ASN A 67 -8.87 5.07 1.49
N THR A 68 -9.70 6.10 1.67
CA THR A 68 -9.33 7.37 2.34
C THR A 68 -9.79 7.47 3.80
N PHE A 69 -10.48 6.44 4.32
CA PHE A 69 -10.98 6.38 5.69
C PHE A 69 -9.93 5.78 6.65
N ASN A 70 -10.07 6.08 7.95
CA ASN A 70 -9.32 5.53 9.09
C ASN A 70 -7.80 5.41 8.89
N ASP A 71 -7.15 6.51 8.47
CA ASP A 71 -5.69 6.52 8.26
C ASP A 71 -4.90 6.09 9.49
N ASP A 72 -5.32 6.52 10.67
CA ASP A 72 -4.63 6.24 11.94
C ASP A 72 -4.59 4.74 12.29
N GLU A 73 -5.52 3.95 11.75
CA GLU A 73 -5.61 2.51 11.97
C GLU A 73 -5.09 1.69 10.78
N LEU A 74 -5.21 2.21 9.56
CA LEU A 74 -4.96 1.46 8.34
C LEU A 74 -3.60 1.74 7.72
N ILE A 75 -2.95 2.87 8.02
CA ILE A 75 -1.56 3.13 7.62
C ILE A 75 -0.64 2.33 8.55
N LEU A 76 0.22 1.52 7.96
CA LEU A 76 1.10 0.64 8.74
C LEU A 76 2.23 1.45 9.40
N ASN A 77 2.45 1.20 10.68
CA ASN A 77 3.61 1.70 11.41
C ASN A 77 4.85 0.88 11.03
N ILE A 78 5.88 1.58 10.52
CA ILE A 78 7.13 1.00 10.02
C ILE A 78 7.94 0.27 11.11
N GLU A 79 7.79 0.65 12.37
CA GLU A 79 8.51 0.09 13.53
C GLU A 79 7.83 -1.16 14.12
N LYS A 80 6.63 -1.48 13.64
CA LYS A 80 5.85 -2.65 14.06
C LYS A 80 5.93 -3.77 13.03
N SER A 81 5.77 -5.01 13.48
CA SER A 81 5.60 -6.14 12.57
C SER A 81 4.31 -5.99 11.75
N LEU A 82 4.19 -6.68 10.61
CA LEU A 82 2.93 -6.69 9.86
C LEU A 82 1.78 -7.22 10.75
N ARG A 83 2.04 -8.26 11.55
CA ARG A 83 1.07 -8.81 12.51
C ARG A 83 0.63 -7.78 13.55
N ASP A 84 1.55 -7.00 14.11
CA ASP A 84 1.24 -5.97 15.12
C ASP A 84 0.51 -4.75 14.52
N ASN A 85 0.59 -4.58 13.19
CA ASN A 85 -0.27 -3.67 12.43
C ASN A 85 -1.65 -4.29 12.09
N GLY A 86 -1.96 -5.49 12.60
CA GLY A 86 -3.22 -6.18 12.37
C GLY A 86 -3.36 -6.79 10.98
N ILE A 87 -2.24 -7.00 10.27
CA ILE A 87 -2.23 -7.72 8.99
C ILE A 87 -2.39 -9.21 9.26
N VAL A 88 -3.32 -9.82 8.52
CA VAL A 88 -3.57 -11.26 8.52
C VAL A 88 -3.44 -11.80 7.10
N ASN A 89 -3.48 -13.12 6.95
CA ASN A 89 -3.51 -13.76 5.63
C ASN A 89 -4.63 -13.18 4.77
N GLU A 90 -4.37 -13.02 3.47
CA GLU A 90 -5.30 -12.43 2.49
C GLU A 90 -5.66 -10.95 2.70
N THR A 91 -4.93 -10.23 3.55
CA THR A 91 -5.04 -8.77 3.62
C THR A 91 -4.42 -8.15 2.37
N GLU A 92 -5.17 -7.29 1.67
CA GLU A 92 -4.66 -6.49 0.57
C GLU A 92 -4.09 -5.17 1.10
N ILE A 93 -2.83 -4.91 0.78
CA ILE A 93 -2.10 -3.71 1.17
C ILE A 93 -1.80 -2.87 -0.07
N SER A 94 -2.22 -1.61 -0.05
CA SER A 94 -1.84 -0.58 -1.02
C SER A 94 -0.46 -0.01 -0.69
N PHE A 95 0.41 0.11 -1.69
CA PHE A 95 1.71 0.77 -1.58
C PHE A 95 1.76 2.01 -2.48
N PHE A 96 2.02 3.19 -1.89
CA PHE A 96 1.90 4.50 -2.55
C PHE A 96 2.87 5.53 -1.91
N VAL A 97 2.76 6.79 -2.33
CA VAL A 97 3.52 7.93 -1.80
C VAL A 97 2.62 8.76 -0.90
N LEU A 98 3.00 8.94 0.37
CA LEU A 98 2.17 9.63 1.36
C LEU A 98 1.78 11.04 0.91
N ASP A 99 2.73 11.81 0.40
CA ASP A 99 2.49 13.19 -0.04
C ASP A 99 1.45 13.27 -1.16
N ASP A 100 1.49 12.33 -2.10
CA ASP A 100 0.54 12.30 -3.23
C ASP A 100 -0.84 11.84 -2.76
N TYR A 101 -0.89 10.95 -1.77
CA TYR A 101 -2.13 10.58 -1.08
C TYR A 101 -2.76 11.75 -0.31
N ARG A 102 -1.98 12.52 0.46
CA ARG A 102 -2.50 13.70 1.19
C ARG A 102 -3.09 14.74 0.25
N LYS A 103 -2.43 15.01 -0.88
CA LYS A 103 -2.96 15.89 -1.95
C LYS A 103 -4.27 15.36 -2.54
N TYR A 104 -4.38 14.04 -2.72
CA TYR A 104 -5.62 13.42 -3.19
C TYR A 104 -6.76 13.54 -2.16
N GLN A 105 -6.47 13.42 -0.86
CA GLN A 105 -7.48 13.65 0.18
C GLN A 105 -8.02 15.08 0.17
N GLU A 106 -7.16 16.07 -0.08
CA GLU A 106 -7.55 17.49 -0.16
C GLU A 106 -8.36 17.81 -1.41
N ASN A 107 -8.10 17.12 -2.53
CA ASN A 107 -8.80 17.33 -3.79
C ASN A 107 -8.90 16.02 -4.59
N PRO A 108 -9.91 15.17 -4.30
CA PRO A 108 -10.07 13.89 -4.97
C PRO A 108 -10.53 14.12 -6.41
N GLN A 109 -9.57 14.08 -7.34
CA GLN A 109 -9.83 14.18 -8.78
C GLN A 109 -9.75 12.79 -9.40
N ILE A 110 -10.90 12.24 -9.79
CA ILE A 110 -10.97 11.00 -10.56
C ILE A 110 -10.77 11.35 -12.03
N ALA A 111 -9.57 11.12 -12.56
CA ALA A 111 -9.31 11.25 -13.99
C ALA A 111 -9.41 9.87 -14.64
N TRP A 112 -10.44 9.65 -15.45
CA TRP A 112 -10.59 8.47 -16.31
C TRP A 112 -9.63 8.52 -17.49
#